data_AF-A0AAE0PPQ9-F1
#
_entry.id   AF-A0AAE0PPQ9-F1
#
_cell.length_a   1.000
_cell.length_b   1.000
_cell.length_c   1.000
_cell.angle_alpha   90.00
_cell.angle_beta   90.00
_cell.angle_gamma   90.00
#
_symmetry.space_group_name_H-M   'P 1'
#
loop_
_entity.id
_entity.type
_entity.pdbx_description
1 polymer ?
#
loop_
_entity_poly.entity_id
_entity_poly.type
_entity_poly.pdbx_seq_one_letter_code
_entity_poly.pdbx_strand_id
1 'polypeptide(L)'
;MIREVFEYPAGGQDISIQLMELRQGSDAAADYAIRFRTLAAQSGWNDAALWAVFRAGLKPELQAELACRTEDTTLSQFVATAIRLDNLLRQHQAGPSRFSSSFREEVPEPMQLGKSRLAEPAQQQWSRMRLCYNCGASGHLSPRCPERPSSAQSSDR
;
A
#
# COMPACT_ATOMS: atom_id res chain seq x y z
N MET A 1 32.62 22.13 -38.14
CA MET A 1 31.87 23.12 -37.34
C MET A 1 30.50 22.53 -37.05
N ILE A 2 30.26 22.12 -35.82
CA ILE A 2 28.94 21.64 -35.38
C ILE A 2 28.25 22.86 -34.79
N ARG A 3 27.17 23.33 -35.41
CA ARG A 3 26.29 24.36 -34.83
C ARG A 3 25.43 23.65 -33.80
N GLU A 4 25.91 23.55 -32.57
CA GLU A 4 25.05 23.22 -31.44
C GLU A 4 24.08 24.38 -31.26
N VAL A 5 22.88 24.21 -31.82
CA VAL A 5 21.76 25.09 -31.55
C VAL A 5 21.36 24.75 -30.11
N PHE A 6 21.93 25.45 -29.15
CA PHE A 6 21.32 25.56 -27.83
C PHE A 6 19.98 26.27 -28.04
N GLU A 7 18.93 25.50 -28.30
CA GLU A 7 17.56 25.98 -28.27
C GLU A 7 17.27 26.40 -26.84
N TYR A 8 17.52 27.68 -26.56
CA TYR A 8 17.09 28.32 -25.33
C TYR A 8 15.56 28.49 -25.42
N PRO A 9 14.76 27.79 -24.59
CA PRO A 9 13.33 28.00 -24.54
C PRO A 9 13.05 29.44 -24.09
N ALA A 10 11.98 30.03 -24.66
CA ALA A 10 11.57 31.42 -24.49
C ALA A 10 11.15 31.76 -23.04
N GLY A 11 12.12 31.80 -22.13
CA GLY A 11 11.93 32.02 -20.70
C GLY A 11 13.21 32.15 -19.89
N GLY A 12 14.39 31.91 -20.49
CA GLY A 12 15.69 32.16 -19.85
C GLY A 12 16.09 31.17 -18.75
N GLN A 13 15.24 30.20 -18.43
CA GLN A 13 15.57 29.07 -17.58
C GLN A 13 15.78 27.84 -18.46
N ASP A 14 16.91 27.19 -18.25
CA ASP A 14 17.24 25.95 -18.93
C ASP A 14 16.22 24.85 -18.54
N ILE A 15 15.61 24.18 -19.53
CA ILE A 15 14.64 23.10 -19.29
C ILE A 15 15.24 22.02 -18.39
N SER A 16 16.55 21.77 -18.50
CA SER A 16 17.25 20.80 -17.65
C SER A 16 17.22 21.19 -16.17
N ILE A 17 17.40 22.48 -15.87
CA ILE A 17 17.35 23.03 -14.51
C ILE A 17 15.92 22.92 -13.98
N GLN A 18 14.92 23.35 -14.76
CA GLN A 18 13.52 23.24 -14.37
C GLN A 18 13.10 21.79 -14.09
N LEU A 19 13.60 20.85 -14.89
CA LEU A 19 13.33 19.43 -14.71
C LEU A 19 13.96 18.90 -13.41
N MET A 20 15.21 19.27 -13.11
CA MET A 20 15.90 18.88 -11.88
C MET A 20 15.29 19.50 -10.61
N GLU A 21 14.75 20.72 -10.71
CA GLU A 21 14.11 21.43 -9.60
C GLU A 21 12.64 21.04 -9.40
N LEU A 22 12.05 20.34 -10.37
CA LEU A 22 10.65 19.93 -10.29
C LEU A 22 10.41 19.01 -9.08
N ARG A 23 9.44 19.39 -8.24
CA ARG A 23 8.99 18.61 -7.09
C ARG A 23 7.49 18.41 -7.13
N GLN A 24 7.03 17.28 -6.59
CA GLN A 24 5.60 17.01 -6.42
C GLN A 24 4.96 17.99 -5.41
N GLY A 25 5.67 18.36 -4.36
CA GLY A 25 5.14 19.27 -3.33
C GLY A 25 3.90 18.69 -2.64
N SER A 26 2.85 19.49 -2.47
CA SER A 26 1.55 19.06 -1.96
C SER A 26 0.63 18.44 -3.03
N ASP A 27 0.94 18.65 -4.30
CA ASP A 27 0.08 18.34 -5.44
C ASP A 27 -0.10 16.82 -5.64
N ALA A 28 -1.12 16.44 -6.41
CA ALA A 28 -1.31 15.05 -6.80
C ALA A 28 -0.16 14.59 -7.71
N ALA A 29 0.19 13.31 -7.62
CA ALA A 29 1.23 12.74 -8.48
C ALA A 29 0.86 12.85 -9.97
N ALA A 30 -0.44 12.90 -10.30
CA ALA A 30 -0.92 13.14 -11.65
C ALA A 30 -0.57 14.54 -12.17
N ASP A 31 -0.79 15.58 -11.37
CA ASP A 31 -0.46 16.97 -11.73
C ASP A 31 1.05 17.16 -11.92
N TYR A 32 1.83 16.60 -10.99
CA TYR A 32 3.27 16.54 -11.10
C TYR A 32 3.74 15.81 -12.38
N ALA A 33 3.14 14.66 -12.69
CA ALA A 33 3.47 13.89 -13.88
C ALA A 33 3.17 14.63 -15.19
N ILE A 34 2.14 15.47 -15.23
CA ILE A 34 1.86 16.32 -16.39
C ILE A 34 2.98 17.32 -16.57
N ARG A 35 3.34 18.09 -15.53
CA ARG A 35 4.44 19.06 -15.59
C ARG A 35 5.76 18.41 -16.00
N PHE A 36 6.06 17.25 -15.41
CA PHE A 36 7.24 16.48 -15.73
C PHE A 36 7.28 16.08 -17.20
N ARG A 37 6.20 15.51 -17.74
CA ARG A 37 6.13 15.08 -19.15
C ARG A 37 6.29 16.24 -20.11
N THR A 38 5.70 17.40 -19.80
CA THR A 38 5.86 18.61 -20.61
C THR A 38 7.32 19.05 -20.71
N LEU A 39 8.06 19.04 -19.59
CA LEU A 39 9.48 19.38 -19.56
C LEU A 39 10.36 18.28 -20.18
N ALA A 40 10.07 17.02 -19.91
CA ALA A 40 10.80 15.86 -20.44
C ALA A 40 10.75 15.79 -21.98
N ALA A 41 9.59 16.09 -22.57
CA ALA A 41 9.44 16.12 -24.03
C ALA A 41 10.33 17.19 -24.70
N GLN A 42 10.71 18.23 -23.97
CA GLN A 42 11.53 19.34 -24.47
C GLN A 42 13.01 19.22 -24.06
N SER A 43 13.35 18.32 -23.13
CA SER A 43 14.71 18.24 -22.58
C SER A 43 15.67 17.38 -23.40
N GLY A 44 15.15 16.44 -24.21
CA GLY A 44 15.97 15.46 -24.94
C GLY A 44 16.68 14.45 -24.04
N TRP A 45 16.30 14.35 -22.75
CA TRP A 45 16.92 13.42 -21.81
C TRP A 45 16.53 11.98 -22.10
N ASN A 46 17.46 11.05 -21.83
CA ASN A 46 17.17 9.63 -21.93
C ASN A 46 16.28 9.16 -20.77
N ASP A 47 15.64 7.99 -20.95
CA ASP A 47 14.71 7.43 -19.97
C ASP A 47 15.35 7.22 -18.60
N ALA A 48 16.62 6.79 -18.52
CA ALA A 48 17.31 6.57 -17.25
C ALA A 48 17.47 7.86 -16.42
N ALA A 49 17.79 8.98 -17.07
CA ALA A 49 17.89 10.29 -16.44
C ALA A 49 16.51 10.82 -16.02
N LEU A 50 15.51 10.65 -16.89
CA LEU A 50 14.11 11.00 -16.61
C LEU A 50 13.57 10.21 -15.41
N TRP A 51 13.90 8.92 -15.33
CA TRP A 51 13.59 8.04 -14.22
C TRP A 51 14.15 8.54 -12.89
N ALA A 52 15.46 8.84 -12.88
CA ALA A 52 16.15 9.31 -11.69
C ALA A 52 15.53 10.62 -11.16
N VAL A 53 15.28 11.58 -12.05
CA VAL A 53 14.68 12.87 -11.67
C VAL A 53 13.23 12.70 -11.23
N PHE A 54 12.43 11.91 -11.96
CA PHE A 54 11.04 11.69 -11.57
C PHE A 54 10.96 11.11 -10.18
N ARG A 55 11.76 10.08 -9.88
CA ARG A 55 11.84 9.44 -8.55
C ARG A 55 12.28 10.43 -7.48
N ALA A 56 13.33 11.21 -7.73
CA ALA A 56 13.84 12.20 -6.77
C ALA A 56 12.81 13.31 -6.46
N GLY A 57 11.95 13.66 -7.41
CA GLY A 57 10.94 14.70 -7.25
C GLY A 57 9.62 14.25 -6.57
N LEU A 58 9.40 12.95 -6.38
CA LEU A 58 8.22 12.41 -5.70
C LEU A 58 8.27 12.63 -4.17
N LYS A 59 7.12 12.54 -3.52
CA LYS A 59 7.02 12.54 -2.05
C LYS A 59 7.73 11.34 -1.40
N PRO A 60 8.31 11.48 -0.20
CA PRO A 60 9.07 10.42 0.46
C PRO A 60 8.24 9.15 0.70
N GLU A 61 6.95 9.28 0.99
CA GLU A 61 6.04 8.14 1.18
C GLU A 61 5.90 7.32 -0.11
N LEU A 62 5.79 8.00 -1.26
CA LEU A 62 5.74 7.35 -2.56
C LEU A 62 7.09 6.78 -2.96
N GLN A 63 8.19 7.46 -2.64
CA GLN A 63 9.54 6.98 -2.92
C GLN A 63 9.83 5.66 -2.18
N ALA A 64 9.41 5.55 -0.91
CA ALA A 64 9.61 4.34 -0.10
C ALA A 64 8.87 3.13 -0.70
N GLU A 65 7.60 3.30 -1.07
CA GLU A 65 6.78 2.24 -1.68
C GLU A 65 7.28 1.84 -3.07
N LEU A 66 7.78 2.81 -3.84
CA LEU A 66 8.32 2.56 -5.17
C LEU A 66 9.72 1.95 -5.12
N ALA A 67 10.48 2.12 -4.04
CA ALA A 67 11.85 1.63 -3.95
C ALA A 67 11.99 0.13 -4.17
N CYS A 68 10.98 -0.65 -3.76
CA CYS A 68 10.95 -2.10 -3.91
C CYS A 68 10.41 -2.58 -5.27
N ARG A 69 10.01 -1.69 -6.19
CA ARG A 69 9.30 -2.03 -7.44
C ARG A 69 9.99 -1.58 -8.72
N THR A 70 11.16 -0.94 -8.65
CA THR A 70 11.74 -0.20 -9.80
C THR A 70 12.54 -1.02 -10.81
N GLU A 71 12.71 -2.32 -10.65
CA GLU A 71 13.81 -3.03 -11.31
C GLU A 71 13.58 -3.35 -12.80
N ASP A 72 12.33 -3.50 -13.26
CA ASP A 72 12.03 -3.95 -14.65
C ASP A 72 10.92 -3.18 -15.38
N THR A 73 10.68 -1.90 -15.06
CA THR A 73 9.54 -1.16 -15.64
C THR A 73 9.97 -0.05 -16.59
N THR A 74 9.12 0.26 -17.57
CA THR A 74 9.31 1.44 -18.45
C THR A 74 8.95 2.73 -17.71
N LEU A 75 9.48 3.88 -18.15
CA LEU A 75 9.18 5.19 -17.54
C LEU A 75 7.67 5.45 -17.47
N SER A 76 6.95 5.11 -18.53
CA SER A 76 5.48 5.24 -18.59
C SER A 76 4.77 4.39 -17.53
N GLN A 77 5.18 3.13 -17.34
CA GLN A 77 4.60 2.24 -16.33
C GLN A 77 4.91 2.71 -14.91
N PHE A 78 6.10 3.25 -14.68
CA PHE A 78 6.49 3.81 -13.40
C PHE A 78 5.67 5.02 -13.01
N VAL A 79 5.52 5.98 -13.93
CA VAL A 79 4.67 7.16 -13.71
C VAL A 79 3.23 6.73 -13.44
N ALA A 80 2.70 5.75 -14.18
CA ALA A 80 1.36 5.21 -13.94
C ALA A 80 1.22 4.57 -12.54
N THR A 81 2.23 3.82 -12.11
CA THR A 81 2.26 3.17 -10.78
C THR A 81 2.32 4.22 -9.67
N ALA A 82 3.13 5.27 -9.83
CA ALA A 82 3.21 6.38 -8.88
C ALA A 82 1.87 7.11 -8.73
N ILE A 83 1.17 7.39 -9.84
CA ILE A 83 -0.17 8.01 -9.83
C ILE A 83 -1.17 7.11 -9.10
N ARG A 84 -1.16 5.81 -9.38
CA ARG A 84 -2.06 4.85 -8.73
C ARG A 84 -1.83 4.80 -7.22
N LEU A 85 -0.58 4.78 -6.77
CA LEU A 85 -0.24 4.79 -5.34
C LEU A 85 -0.65 6.10 -4.66
N ASP A 86 -0.40 7.26 -5.29
CA ASP A 86 -0.83 8.55 -4.74
C ASP A 86 -2.35 8.62 -4.57
N ASN A 87 -3.11 8.12 -5.55
CA ASN A 87 -4.56 8.04 -5.46
C ASN A 87 -5.02 7.12 -4.31
N LEU A 88 -4.38 5.96 -4.13
CA LEU A 88 -4.70 5.03 -3.04
C LEU A 88 -4.40 5.65 -1.67
N LEU A 89 -3.24 6.30 -1.51
CA LEU A 89 -2.88 6.97 -0.26
C LEU A 89 -3.84 8.12 0.06
N ARG A 90 -4.22 8.92 -0.95
CA ARG A 90 -5.20 10.00 -0.79
C ARG A 90 -6.59 9.48 -0.43
N GLN A 91 -7.02 8.36 -1.01
CA GLN A 91 -8.29 7.71 -0.67
C GLN A 91 -8.30 7.19 0.78
N HIS A 92 -7.18 6.64 1.26
CA HIS A 92 -7.05 6.21 2.66
C HIS A 92 -7.03 7.39 3.64
N GLN A 93 -6.41 8.50 3.27
CA GLN A 93 -6.34 9.71 4.11
C GLN A 93 -7.67 10.50 4.13
N ALA A 94 -8.46 10.45 3.05
CA ALA A 94 -9.76 11.12 2.96
C ALA A 94 -10.87 10.46 3.81
N GLY A 95 -10.52 9.45 4.61
CA GLY A 95 -11.46 8.64 5.38
C GLY A 95 -12.16 7.60 4.50
N PRO A 96 -12.69 6.52 5.09
CA PRO A 96 -13.38 5.49 4.33
C PRO A 96 -14.54 6.12 3.56
N SER A 97 -14.46 6.06 2.22
CA SER A 97 -15.57 6.35 1.33
C SER A 97 -16.77 5.53 1.80
N ARG A 98 -17.77 6.22 2.34
CA ARG A 98 -19.07 5.66 2.74
C ARG A 98 -19.93 5.35 1.50
N PHE A 99 -19.41 4.52 0.60
CA PHE A 99 -20.21 3.77 -0.35
C PHE A 99 -20.09 2.31 0.08
N SER A 100 -20.90 1.83 1.02
CA SER A 100 -22.30 1.49 0.75
C SER A 100 -22.46 0.77 -0.61
N SER A 101 -21.66 -0.27 -0.83
CA SER A 101 -22.27 -1.54 -1.21
C SER A 101 -23.20 -1.92 -0.06
N SER A 102 -24.50 -2.00 -0.34
CA SER A 102 -25.51 -2.51 0.58
C SER A 102 -25.21 -3.97 0.93
N PHE A 103 -24.30 -4.18 1.87
CA PHE A 103 -24.40 -5.18 2.91
C PHE A 103 -23.99 -4.47 4.19
N ARG A 104 -25.00 -3.96 4.91
CA ARG A 104 -24.82 -3.44 6.27
C ARG A 104 -24.41 -4.61 7.15
N GLU A 105 -23.21 -4.56 7.71
CA GLU A 105 -23.00 -5.06 9.06
C GLU A 105 -21.91 -4.24 9.75
N GLU A 106 -22.34 -3.51 10.78
CA GLU A 106 -21.52 -2.65 11.62
C GLU A 106 -20.48 -3.49 12.37
N VAL A 107 -19.22 -3.07 12.30
CA VAL A 107 -18.19 -3.49 13.25
C VAL A 107 -17.94 -2.30 14.18
N PRO A 108 -18.50 -2.28 15.40
CA PRO A 108 -18.00 -1.43 16.47
C PRO A 108 -16.73 -2.07 17.05
N GLU A 109 -15.76 -1.22 17.37
CA GLU A 109 -14.46 -1.54 17.95
C GLU A 109 -14.51 -2.56 19.11
N PRO A 110 -13.44 -3.36 19.30
CA PRO A 110 -13.35 -4.25 20.44
C PRO A 110 -12.99 -3.44 21.67
N MET A 111 -13.97 -2.88 22.36
CA MET A 111 -13.89 -2.87 23.82
C MET A 111 -15.23 -3.19 24.45
N GLN A 112 -15.16 -4.23 25.28
CA GLN A 112 -16.06 -4.59 26.36
C GLN A 112 -17.18 -5.57 26.03
N LEU A 113 -16.98 -6.74 26.66
CA LEU A 113 -17.94 -7.79 26.86
C LEU A 113 -19.32 -7.25 27.28
N GLY A 114 -20.34 -7.83 26.65
CA GLY A 114 -21.69 -7.95 27.19
C GLY A 114 -22.66 -6.93 26.60
N LYS A 115 -23.79 -7.31 26.00
CA LYS A 115 -24.65 -8.44 26.35
C LYS A 115 -25.49 -8.84 25.11
N SER A 116 -25.26 -10.07 24.66
CA SER A 116 -26.21 -11.06 24.12
C SER A 116 -27.52 -10.60 23.44
N ARG A 117 -27.72 -11.08 22.20
CA ARG A 117 -28.84 -11.96 21.74
C ARG A 117 -28.64 -12.32 20.25
N LEU A 118 -27.82 -13.34 19.97
CA LEU A 118 -28.23 -14.69 19.55
C LEU A 118 -28.92 -14.78 18.17
N ALA A 119 -28.11 -15.12 17.17
CA ALA A 119 -28.51 -15.92 16.00
C ALA A 119 -27.31 -16.73 15.48
N GLU A 120 -26.80 -17.68 16.27
CA GLU A 120 -25.84 -18.69 15.80
C GLU A 120 -26.28 -20.10 16.26
N PRO A 121 -27.09 -20.83 15.46
CA PRO A 121 -27.44 -22.21 15.77
C PRO A 121 -26.25 -23.17 15.68
N ALA A 122 -25.11 -22.77 15.12
CA ALA A 122 -23.89 -23.58 15.08
C ALA A 122 -23.05 -23.47 16.37
N GLN A 123 -23.06 -22.32 17.05
CA GLN A 123 -22.22 -22.11 18.24
C GLN A 123 -22.76 -22.82 19.51
N GLN A 124 -24.07 -23.00 19.60
CA GLN A 124 -24.66 -23.54 20.84
C GLN A 124 -24.58 -25.07 20.94
N GLN A 125 -24.41 -25.77 19.80
CA GLN A 125 -24.22 -27.22 19.77
C GLN A 125 -22.82 -27.64 20.21
N TRP A 126 -21.76 -26.93 19.79
CA TRP A 126 -20.39 -27.28 20.17
C TRP A 126 -20.13 -27.09 21.68
N SER A 127 -20.75 -26.07 22.27
CA SER A 127 -20.69 -25.81 23.71
C SER A 127 -21.39 -26.90 24.54
N ARG A 128 -22.49 -27.47 24.04
CA ARG A 128 -23.21 -28.58 24.70
C ARG A 128 -22.46 -29.91 24.64
N MET A 129 -21.66 -30.14 23.60
CA MET A 129 -20.99 -31.43 23.36
C MET A 129 -19.58 -31.52 23.97
N ARG A 130 -19.06 -30.44 24.59
CA ARG A 130 -17.77 -30.43 25.30
C ARG A 130 -16.66 -31.07 24.46
N LEU A 131 -16.56 -30.66 23.20
CA LEU A 131 -15.62 -31.21 22.23
C LEU A 131 -14.22 -30.62 22.44
N CYS A 132 -13.21 -31.47 22.37
CA CYS A 132 -11.82 -31.07 22.51
C CYS A 132 -11.33 -30.37 21.25
N TYR A 133 -10.69 -29.20 21.38
CA TYR A 133 -10.19 -28.45 20.22
C TYR A 133 -8.98 -29.10 19.54
N ASN A 134 -8.31 -30.05 20.20
CA ASN A 134 -7.13 -30.72 19.64
C ASN A 134 -7.51 -31.98 18.83
N CYS A 135 -8.42 -32.82 19.35
CA CYS A 135 -8.78 -34.09 18.71
C CYS A 135 -10.24 -34.17 18.21
N GLY A 136 -11.05 -33.14 18.46
CA GLY A 136 -12.45 -33.10 18.03
C GLY A 136 -13.40 -34.05 18.79
N ALA A 137 -12.94 -34.74 19.84
CA ALA A 137 -13.75 -35.70 20.60
C ALA A 137 -14.57 -35.03 21.72
N SER A 138 -15.81 -35.48 21.94
CA SER A 138 -16.73 -34.98 22.98
C SER A 138 -16.40 -35.55 24.37
N GLY A 139 -16.56 -34.75 25.43
CA GLY A 139 -16.45 -35.16 26.82
C GLY A 139 -15.32 -34.50 27.62
N HIS A 140 -14.38 -33.83 26.96
CA HIS A 140 -13.25 -33.12 27.58
C HIS A 140 -12.82 -31.91 26.75
N LEU A 141 -12.16 -30.93 27.37
CA LEU A 141 -11.59 -29.76 26.69
C LEU A 141 -10.07 -29.95 26.52
N SER A 142 -9.44 -29.24 25.58
CA SER A 142 -7.99 -29.32 25.29
C SER A 142 -7.02 -29.43 26.48
N PRO A 143 -7.21 -28.76 27.63
CA PRO A 143 -6.33 -28.93 28.78
C PRO A 143 -6.41 -30.31 29.45
N ARG A 144 -7.45 -31.10 29.19
CA ARG A 144 -7.68 -32.46 29.71
C ARG A 144 -7.77 -33.50 28.60
N CYS A 145 -7.15 -33.23 27.44
CA CYS A 145 -7.06 -34.19 26.35
C CYS A 145 -6.09 -35.33 26.72
N PRO A 146 -6.53 -36.60 26.71
CA PRO A 146 -5.65 -37.74 26.98
C PRO A 146 -4.63 -37.98 25.85
N GLU A 147 -4.94 -37.50 24.64
CA GLU A 147 -4.13 -37.60 23.42
C GLU A 147 -3.28 -36.33 23.19
N ARG A 148 -2.74 -35.71 24.25
CA ARG A 148 -1.80 -34.58 24.07
C ARG A 148 -0.51 -35.13 23.43
N PRO A 149 -0.12 -34.73 22.20
CA PRO A 149 1.23 -35.03 21.73
C PRO A 149 2.20 -34.21 22.59
N SER A 150 3.01 -34.92 23.36
CA SER A 150 4.07 -34.36 24.19
C SER A 150 5.18 -33.77 23.29
N SER A 151 5.13 -32.48 23.00
CA SER A 151 6.33 -31.75 22.62
C SER A 151 7.13 -31.38 23.88
N ALA A 152 7.95 -32.36 24.30
CA ALA A 152 9.23 -32.26 25.02
C ALA A 152 9.38 -31.27 26.20
N GLN A 153 9.45 -31.85 27.41
CA GLN A 153 10.50 -31.66 28.43
C GLN A 153 11.24 -30.31 28.47
N SER A 154 11.02 -29.53 29.54
CA SER A 154 12.07 -28.73 30.18
C SER A 154 12.33 -29.33 31.57
N SER A 155 13.32 -30.21 31.66
CA SER A 155 13.89 -30.69 32.91
C SER A 155 15.04 -29.77 33.31
N ASP A 156 14.99 -29.32 34.55
CA ASP A 156 16.09 -29.08 35.49
C ASP A 156 17.54 -29.22 34.97
N ARG A 157 18.32 -28.16 35.20
CA ARG A 157 19.55 -28.25 35.99
C ARG A 157 19.86 -26.93 36.71
#